data_AF-A0A800KPN6-F1
#
_entry.id   AF-A0A800KPN6-F1
#
_cell.length_a   1.000
_cell.length_b   1.000
_cell.length_c   1.000
_cell.angle_alpha   90.00
_cell.angle_beta   90.00
_cell.angle_gamma   90.00
#
_symmetry.space_group_name_H-M   'P 1'
#
loop_
_entity.id
_entity.type
_entity.pdbx_description
1 polymer ?
#
loop_
_entity_poly.entity_id
_entity_poly.type
_entity_poly.pdbx_seq_one_letter_code
_entity_poly.pdbx_strand_id
1 'polypeptide(L)' 'MIERMIGAAKLDVKVYEEVEKDTTATQQALLVVVIVAIATGIGSFASGGVLGFFVGIVGGVGLWALWAWI' A
#
# COMPACT_ATOMS: atom_id res chain seq x y z
N MET A 1 -10.64 11.90 -5.18
CA MET A 1 -9.89 10.64 -5.41
C MET A 1 -10.17 10.05 -6.80
N ILE A 2 -11.43 9.81 -7.19
CA ILE A 2 -11.73 9.24 -8.52
C ILE A 2 -11.17 10.09 -9.66
N GLU A 3 -11.26 11.42 -9.58
CA GLU A 3 -10.65 12.32 -10.59
C GLU A 3 -9.12 12.20 -10.66
N ARG A 4 -8.43 12.11 -9.51
CA ARG A 4 -6.98 11.84 -9.44
C ARG A 4 -6.65 10.48 -10.08
N MET A 5 -7.45 9.44 -9.83
CA MET A 5 -7.24 8.12 -10.44
C MET A 5 -7.42 8.15 -11.97
N ILE A 6 -8.45 8.85 -12.47
CA ILE A 6 -8.68 9.01 -13.91
C ILE A 6 -7.57 9.83 -14.56
N GLY A 7 -7.11 10.91 -13.93
CA GLY A 7 -6.02 11.73 -14.46
C GLY A 7 -4.67 11.00 -14.43
N ALA A 8 -4.39 10.23 -13.37
CA ALA A 8 -3.20 9.36 -13.32
C ALA A 8 -3.23 8.31 -14.44
N ALA A 9 -4.38 7.67 -14.70
CA ALA A 9 -4.54 6.72 -15.80
C ALA A 9 -4.37 7.36 -17.18
N LYS A 10 -4.63 8.67 -17.31
CA LYS A 10 -4.42 9.47 -18.53
C LYS A 10 -3.01 10.08 -18.62
N LEU A 11 -2.13 9.79 -17.67
CA LEU A 11 -0.79 10.40 -17.56
C LEU A 11 -0.81 11.94 -17.51
N ASP A 12 -1.82 12.51 -16.84
CA ASP A 12 -1.93 13.97 -16.68
C ASP A 12 -0.88 14.49 -15.69
N VAL A 13 0.04 15.32 -16.19
CA VAL A 13 1.12 15.97 -15.40
C VAL A 13 0.58 16.70 -14.18
N LYS A 14 -0.58 17.35 -14.27
CA LYS A 14 -1.13 18.10 -13.13
C LYS A 14 -1.40 17.20 -11.93
N VAL A 15 -1.85 15.97 -12.17
CA VAL A 15 -2.12 15.01 -11.10
C VAL A 15 -0.83 14.59 -10.42
N TYR A 16 0.27 14.41 -11.16
CA TYR A 16 1.56 14.07 -10.56
C TYR A 16 2.13 15.23 -9.74
N GLU A 17 2.04 16.47 -10.22
CA GLU A 17 2.46 17.66 -9.45
C GLU A 17 1.63 17.85 -8.17
N GLU A 18 0.32 17.58 -8.23
CA GLU A 18 -0.56 17.60 -7.06
C GLU A 18 -0.19 16.50 -6.05
N VAL A 19 0.18 15.30 -6.52
CA VAL A 19 0.65 14.19 -5.66
C VAL A 19 2.00 14.53 -5.04
N GLU A 20 2.93 15.11 -5.79
CA GLU A 20 4.25 15.49 -5.30
C GLU A 20 4.18 16.56 -4.21
N LYS A 21 3.24 17.52 -4.34
CA LYS A 21 2.98 18.53 -3.31
C LYS A 21 2.22 17.99 -2.10
N ASP A 22 1.56 16.84 -2.24
CA ASP A 22 0.73 16.22 -1.22
C ASP A 22 1.51 15.13 -0.46
N THR A 23 2.19 15.56 0.60
CA THR A 23 2.93 14.66 1.50
C THR A 23 2.04 13.65 2.24
N THR A 24 0.72 13.84 2.23
CA THR A 24 -0.24 12.92 2.88
C THR A 24 -0.64 11.75 1.97
N ALA A 25 -0.36 11.83 0.66
CA ALA A 25 -0.69 10.78 -0.29
C ALA A 25 -0.01 9.44 0.04
N THR A 26 1.25 9.48 0.51
CA THR A 26 1.97 8.28 0.97
C THR A 26 1.32 7.65 2.20
N GLN A 27 0.75 8.46 3.11
CA GLN A 27 0.03 7.94 4.28
C GLN A 27 -1.28 7.26 3.89
N GLN A 28 -1.99 7.79 2.88
CA GLN A 28 -3.19 7.16 2.34
C GLN A 28 -2.87 5.82 1.66
N ALA A 29 -1.79 5.76 0.89
CA ALA A 29 -1.31 4.51 0.28
C ALA A 29 -0.94 3.47 1.34
N LEU A 30 -0.25 3.89 2.41
CA LEU A 30 0.12 3.02 3.52
C LEU A 30 -1.12 2.39 4.20
N LEU A 31 -2.21 3.14 4.37
CA LEU A 31 -3.45 2.61 4.96
C LEU A 31 -3.99 1.42 4.15
N VAL A 32 -4.02 1.56 2.83
CA VAL A 32 -4.47 0.48 1.92
C VAL A 32 -3.56 -0.74 2.06
N VAL A 33 -2.24 -0.51 2.10
CA VAL A 33 -1.24 -1.58 2.26
C VAL A 33 -1.41 -2.30 3.59
N VAL A 34 -1.68 -1.59 4.69
CA VAL A 34 -1.93 -2.21 6.01
C VAL A 34 -3.15 -3.12 5.97
N ILE A 35 -4.24 -2.70 5.33
CA ILE A 35 -5.44 -3.53 5.18
C ILE A 35 -5.13 -4.81 4.39
N VAL A 36 -4.40 -4.68 3.28
CA VAL A 36 -3.95 -5.81 2.47
C VAL A 36 -3.03 -6.73 3.29
N ALA A 37 -2.08 -6.17 4.04
CA ALA A 37 -1.15 -6.93 4.88
C ALA A 37 -1.88 -7.72 5.97
N ILE A 38 -2.92 -7.15 6.59
CA ILE A 38 -3.78 -7.88 7.54
C ILE A 38 -4.50 -9.04 6.85
N ALA A 39 -5.07 -8.83 5.65
CA ALA A 39 -5.71 -9.91 4.89
C ALA A 39 -4.72 -11.02 4.52
N THR A 40 -3.50 -10.66 4.10
CA THR A 40 -2.40 -11.60 3.86
C THR A 40 -2.01 -12.37 5.13
N GLY A 41 -1.96 -11.69 6.28
CA GLY A 41 -1.73 -12.31 7.58
C GLY A 41 -2.83 -13.34 7.93
N ILE A 42 -4.10 -12.99 7.72
CA ILE A 42 -5.23 -13.90 7.95
C ILE A 42 -5.11 -15.14 7.03
N GLY A 43 -4.79 -14.96 5.76
CA GLY A 43 -4.56 -16.08 4.83
C GLY A 43 -3.39 -16.97 5.25
N SER A 44 -2.33 -16.37 5.79
CA SER A 44 -1.13 -17.08 6.27
C SER A 44 -1.33 -17.78 7.61
N PHE A 45 -2.41 -17.46 8.34
CA PHE A 45 -2.74 -18.11 9.61
C PHE A 45 -3.04 -19.60 9.43
N ALA A 46 -3.63 -19.99 8.29
CA ALA A 46 -3.98 -21.38 8.00
C ALA A 46 -2.75 -22.31 7.88
N SER A 47 -1.60 -21.79 7.45
CA SER A 47 -0.38 -22.56 7.25
C SER A 47 0.67 -22.36 8.35
N GLY A 48 0.73 -21.16 8.95
CA GLY A 48 1.77 -20.78 9.92
C GLY A 48 1.27 -20.36 11.30
N GLY A 49 -0.04 -20.45 11.56
CA GLY A 49 -0.65 -20.02 12.83
C GLY A 49 -0.39 -18.55 13.16
N VAL A 50 -0.26 -18.24 14.45
CA VAL A 50 -0.02 -16.87 14.94
C VAL A 50 1.28 -16.28 14.38
N LEU A 51 2.32 -17.10 14.23
CA LEU A 51 3.62 -16.68 13.68
C LEU A 51 3.49 -16.30 12.20
N GLY A 52 2.77 -17.12 11.41
CA GLY A 52 2.45 -16.83 10.00
C GLY A 52 1.63 -15.56 9.82
N PHE A 53 0.73 -15.24 10.76
CA PHE A 53 -0.03 -13.99 10.74
C PHE A 53 0.86 -12.75 10.85
N PHE A 54 1.75 -12.69 11.85
CA PHE A 54 2.66 -11.56 12.03
C PHE A 54 3.70 -11.46 10.91
N VAL A 55 4.25 -12.59 10.46
CA VAL A 55 5.20 -12.62 9.33
C VAL A 55 4.53 -12.15 8.04
N GLY A 56 3.27 -12.53 7.79
CA GLY A 56 2.50 -12.08 6.63
C GLY A 56 2.25 -10.57 6.64
N ILE A 57 1.94 -10.00 7.81
CA ILE A 57 1.74 -8.55 7.95
C ILE A 57 3.05 -7.78 7.75
N VAL A 58 4.10 -8.14 8.50
CA VAL A 58 5.41 -7.47 8.44
C VAL A 58 6.02 -7.65 7.05
N GLY A 59 5.91 -8.84 6.47
CA GLY A 59 6.35 -9.14 5.12
C GLY A 59 5.59 -8.31 4.08
N GLY A 60 4.27 -8.20 4.17
CA GLY A 60 3.46 -7.43 3.22
C GLY A 60 3.79 -5.94 3.23
N VAL A 61 3.89 -5.32 4.42
CA VAL A 61 4.29 -3.91 4.54
C VAL A 61 5.75 -3.71 4.14
N GLY A 62 6.64 -4.60 4.57
CA GLY A 62 8.08 -4.51 4.30
C GLY A 62 8.41 -4.67 2.82
N LEU A 63 7.83 -5.67 2.13
CA LEU A 63 8.02 -5.82 0.68
C LEU A 63 7.45 -4.64 -0.10
N TRP A 64 6.31 -4.09 0.31
CA TRP A 64 5.78 -2.89 -0.32
C TRP A 64 6.73 -1.70 -0.18
N ALA A 65 7.24 -1.45 1.03
CA ALA A 65 8.20 -0.37 1.29
C ALA A 65 9.47 -0.55 0.44
N LEU A 66 10.02 -1.77 0.40
CA LEU A 66 11.17 -2.11 -0.44
C LEU A 66 10.91 -1.87 -1.93
N TRP A 67 9.75 -2.26 -2.44
CA TRP A 67 9.38 -2.06 -3.85
C TRP A 67 9.13 -0.59 -4.18
N ALA A 68 8.54 0.16 -3.25
CA ALA A 68 8.22 1.57 -3.41
C ALA A 68 9.44 2.50 -3.22
N TRP A 69 10.61 1.98 -2.84
CA TRP A 69 11.80 2.75 -2.49
C TRP A 69 11.53 3.81 -1.40
N ILE A 70 10.73 3.44 -0.40
CA ILE A 70 10.45 4.23 0.81
C ILE A 70 11.31 3.67 1.95
#